data_AF-A0A4V2I543-F1
#
_entry.id   AF-A0A4V2I543-F1
#
_cell.length_a   1.000
_cell.length_b   1.000
_cell.length_c   1.000
_cell.angle_alpha   90.00
_cell.angle_beta   90.00
_cell.angle_gamma   90.00
#
_symmetry.space_group_name_H-M   'P 1'
#
loop_
_entity.id
_entity.type
_entity.pdbx_description
1 polymer ?
#
loop_
_entity_poly.entity_id
_entity_poly.type
_entity_poly.pdbx_seq_one_letter_code
_entity_poly.pdbx_strand_id
1 'polypeptide(L)'
;MKKILILLCLTIPLSANAGWFSFLGDVASISSAMDSGQKNVSQSDIRKVNSYLWGYVERKQKLEGYEFLAETLELSNEIAHLDTAAQAHFINGNKKKALELYETRILPTGRAIDVVYERYYREMKGLSANQKIPYEELYRDKKAKEEALEERVNAELTLPSSDYAIWGILVLLFVNILLNLVRKRS
;
A
#
# COMPACT_ATOMS: atom_id res chain seq x y z
N MET A 1 -52.31 4.17 3.61
CA MET A 1 -51.12 3.48 3.05
C MET A 1 -50.28 4.47 2.26
N LYS A 2 -49.34 5.17 2.91
CA LYS A 2 -48.44 6.18 2.32
C LYS A 2 -47.20 6.41 3.21
N LYS A 3 -46.42 5.38 3.58
CA LYS A 3 -45.17 5.56 4.40
C LYS A 3 -44.14 4.43 4.21
N ILE A 4 -43.87 3.97 2.99
CA ILE A 4 -42.77 3.01 2.71
C ILE A 4 -42.05 3.39 1.42
N LEU A 5 -41.70 4.67 1.27
CA LEU A 5 -40.97 5.15 0.09
C LEU A 5 -39.76 6.03 0.43
N ILE A 6 -39.27 5.93 1.67
CA ILE A 6 -38.10 6.69 2.15
C ILE A 6 -36.89 5.76 2.39
N LEU A 7 -37.09 4.45 2.46
CA LEU A 7 -36.02 3.51 2.81
C LEU A 7 -35.16 3.03 1.62
N LEU A 8 -35.56 3.33 0.38
CA LEU A 8 -34.83 2.87 -0.81
C LEU A 8 -33.76 3.86 -1.32
N CYS A 9 -33.72 5.09 -0.80
CA CYS A 9 -32.77 6.12 -1.24
C CYS A 9 -31.42 6.12 -0.48
N LEU A 10 -31.20 5.17 0.45
CA LEU A 10 -29.98 5.08 1.26
C LEU A 10 -28.92 4.12 0.69
N THR A 11 -29.06 3.65 -0.56
CA THR A 11 -28.12 2.70 -1.19
C THR A 11 -27.38 3.27 -2.40
N ILE A 12 -27.32 4.60 -2.53
CA ILE A 12 -26.40 5.24 -3.49
C ILE A 12 -25.05 5.42 -2.79
N PRO A 13 -23.96 4.75 -3.23
CA PRO A 13 -22.63 5.10 -2.78
C PRO A 13 -22.22 6.39 -3.52
N LEU A 14 -22.63 7.53 -2.97
CA LEU A 14 -22.04 8.83 -3.29
C LEU A 14 -20.81 9.01 -2.40
N SER A 15 -19.65 8.64 -2.93
CA SER A 15 -18.38 9.35 -2.67
C SER A 15 -17.27 8.77 -3.54
N ALA A 16 -17.29 9.18 -4.82
CA ALA A 16 -16.03 9.48 -5.50
C ALA A 16 -15.44 10.72 -4.83
N ASN A 17 -14.49 10.51 -3.91
CA ASN A 17 -13.38 11.41 -3.58
C ASN A 17 -12.46 10.73 -2.56
N ALA A 18 -11.58 9.88 -3.07
CA ALA A 18 -10.33 9.50 -2.39
C ALA A 18 -9.16 9.70 -3.37
N GLY A 19 -9.17 10.85 -4.04
CA GLY A 19 -7.92 11.46 -4.47
C GLY A 19 -7.30 12.16 -3.26
N TRP A 20 -5.99 12.01 -3.10
CA TRP A 20 -5.07 12.91 -2.37
C TRP A 20 -4.59 12.56 -0.95
N PHE A 21 -4.97 11.45 -0.27
CA PHE A 21 -4.46 11.21 1.10
C PHE A 21 -4.19 9.75 1.52
N SER A 22 -3.22 9.04 0.91
CA SER A 22 -2.69 7.80 1.53
C SER A 22 -1.23 7.45 1.24
N PHE A 23 -0.42 8.35 0.67
CA PHE A 23 0.92 7.98 0.21
C PHE A 23 2.03 7.92 1.28
N LEU A 24 1.69 7.92 2.57
CA LEU A 24 2.66 7.83 3.68
C LEU A 24 2.30 6.83 4.77
N GLY A 25 1.33 5.94 4.54
CA GLY A 25 0.86 5.06 5.60
C GLY A 25 0.20 3.81 5.09
N ASP A 26 0.91 3.01 4.29
CA ASP A 26 0.69 1.55 4.22
C ASP A 26 1.67 0.90 3.25
N VAL A 27 2.85 0.53 3.74
CA VAL A 27 3.71 -0.46 3.05
C VAL A 27 3.56 -1.84 3.73
N ALA A 28 2.61 -1.93 4.64
CA ALA A 28 2.69 -2.78 5.78
C ALA A 28 1.38 -3.61 5.85
N SER A 29 0.22 -2.98 5.60
CA SER A 29 -0.99 -3.74 5.26
C SER A 29 -0.94 -4.44 3.90
N ILE A 30 0.06 -4.15 3.04
CA ILE A 30 0.14 -4.79 1.72
C ILE A 30 0.32 -6.30 1.84
N SER A 31 0.99 -6.83 2.88
CA SER A 31 1.17 -8.29 2.97
C SER A 31 -0.06 -9.05 3.50
N SER A 32 -0.99 -8.39 4.20
CA SER A 32 -2.19 -9.04 4.78
C SER A 32 -3.51 -8.62 4.12
N ALA A 33 -3.57 -7.45 3.47
CA ALA A 33 -4.69 -7.00 2.65
C ALA A 33 -4.53 -7.34 1.15
N MET A 34 -3.45 -8.02 0.77
CA MET A 34 -3.22 -8.51 -0.61
C MET A 34 -4.27 -9.52 -1.09
N ASP A 35 -5.07 -10.11 -0.21
CA ASP A 35 -5.93 -11.26 -0.56
C ASP A 35 -7.40 -10.90 -0.89
N SER A 36 -7.87 -9.66 -0.69
CA SER A 36 -9.31 -9.37 -0.81
C SER A 36 -9.74 -8.17 -1.65
N GLY A 37 -8.81 -7.40 -2.25
CA GLY A 37 -9.22 -6.20 -3.01
C GLY A 37 -8.28 -5.65 -4.08
N GLN A 38 -7.16 -6.32 -4.40
CA GLN A 38 -6.26 -5.83 -5.44
C GLN A 38 -6.88 -5.99 -6.83
N LYS A 39 -6.84 -4.90 -7.63
CA LYS A 39 -6.69 -5.05 -9.09
C LYS A 39 -5.50 -5.99 -9.29
N ASN A 40 -5.76 -7.24 -9.66
CA ASN A 40 -4.76 -8.29 -9.84
C ASN A 40 -3.82 -7.91 -11.00
N VAL A 41 -2.84 -7.05 -10.74
CA VAL A 41 -1.72 -6.83 -11.67
C VAL A 41 -0.89 -8.11 -11.60
N SER A 42 -0.90 -8.89 -12.68
CA SER A 42 -0.18 -10.15 -12.69
C SER A 42 1.33 -9.90 -12.60
N GLN A 43 2.09 -10.86 -12.07
CA GLN A 43 3.56 -10.78 -12.07
C GLN A 43 4.13 -10.63 -13.50
N SER A 44 3.42 -11.15 -14.51
CA SER A 44 3.77 -10.96 -15.92
C SER A 44 3.66 -9.50 -16.34
N ASP A 45 2.63 -8.79 -15.88
CA ASP A 45 2.41 -7.38 -16.21
C ASP A 45 3.44 -6.49 -15.50
N ILE A 46 3.78 -6.79 -14.24
CA ILE A 46 4.85 -6.09 -13.51
C ILE A 46 6.18 -6.21 -14.27
N ARG A 47 6.55 -7.39 -14.78
CA ARG A 47 7.77 -7.58 -15.56
C ARG A 47 7.79 -6.79 -16.86
N LYS A 48 6.64 -6.68 -17.55
CA LYS A 48 6.50 -5.86 -18.76
C LYS A 48 6.66 -4.38 -18.44
N VAL A 49 6.00 -3.91 -17.39
CA VAL A 49 6.15 -2.53 -16.90
C VAL A 49 7.61 -2.24 -16.56
N ASN A 50 8.29 -3.17 -15.88
CA ASN A 50 9.70 -3.02 -15.53
C ASN A 50 10.56 -2.89 -16.78
N SER A 51 10.41 -3.81 -17.74
CA SER A 51 11.18 -3.81 -18.99
C SER A 51 10.98 -2.53 -19.80
N TYR A 52 9.72 -2.05 -19.85
CA TYR A 52 9.37 -0.82 -20.54
C TYR A 52 10.00 0.41 -19.87
N LEU A 53 9.81 0.56 -18.55
CA LEU A 53 10.29 1.71 -17.80
C LEU A 53 11.83 1.73 -17.72
N TRP A 54 12.44 0.56 -17.55
CA TRP A 54 13.90 0.40 -17.53
C TRP A 54 14.55 0.90 -18.83
N GLY A 55 13.93 0.66 -19.99
CA GLY A 55 14.44 1.17 -21.25
C GLY A 55 14.57 2.71 -21.29
N TYR A 56 13.66 3.44 -20.64
CA TYR A 56 13.76 4.89 -20.50
C TYR A 56 14.83 5.30 -19.48
N VAL A 57 14.93 4.55 -18.38
CA VAL A 57 15.96 4.73 -17.35
C VAL A 57 17.37 4.59 -17.94
N GLU A 58 17.63 3.53 -18.70
CA GLU A 58 18.93 3.28 -19.35
C GLU A 58 19.32 4.40 -20.30
N ARG A 59 18.35 4.95 -21.03
CA ARG A 59 18.57 6.08 -21.96
C ARG A 59 18.60 7.44 -21.25
N LYS A 60 18.41 7.48 -19.93
CA LYS A 60 18.27 8.71 -19.12
C LYS A 60 17.19 9.65 -19.68
N GLN A 61 16.13 9.07 -20.24
CA GLN A 61 15.04 9.80 -20.87
C GLN A 61 13.88 9.98 -19.89
N LYS A 62 13.38 11.20 -19.81
CA LYS A 62 12.12 11.48 -19.11
C LYS A 62 10.96 10.82 -19.85
N LEU A 63 9.96 10.41 -19.09
CA LEU A 63 8.76 9.77 -19.61
C LEU A 63 7.55 10.45 -18.99
N GLU A 64 6.63 10.93 -19.81
CA GLU A 64 5.36 11.47 -19.34
C GLU A 64 4.48 10.32 -18.79
N GLY A 65 3.85 10.54 -17.63
CA GLY A 65 3.03 9.52 -16.97
C GLY A 65 3.84 8.36 -16.37
N TYR A 66 5.15 8.57 -16.13
CA TYR A 66 5.99 7.56 -15.49
C TYR A 66 5.51 7.19 -14.08
N GLU A 67 4.80 8.09 -13.38
CA GLU A 67 4.37 7.90 -12.00
C GLU A 67 3.55 6.62 -11.84
N PHE A 68 2.57 6.40 -12.74
CA PHE A 68 1.74 5.20 -12.71
C PHE A 68 2.54 3.91 -12.89
N LEU A 69 3.56 3.95 -13.76
CA LEU A 69 4.42 2.81 -14.03
C LEU A 69 5.35 2.53 -12.84
N ALA A 70 5.94 3.58 -12.27
CA ALA A 70 6.80 3.49 -11.09
C ALA A 70 6.00 2.97 -9.88
N GLU A 71 4.81 3.52 -9.62
CA GLU A 71 3.90 3.07 -8.56
C GLU A 71 3.49 1.60 -8.73
N THR A 72 3.29 1.16 -9.97
CA THR A 72 3.01 -0.26 -10.26
C THR A 72 4.19 -1.16 -9.87
N LEU A 73 5.42 -0.72 -10.14
CA LEU A 73 6.63 -1.45 -9.72
C LEU A 73 6.84 -1.41 -8.21
N GLU A 74 6.44 -0.34 -7.55
CA GLU A 74 6.47 -0.23 -6.07
C GLU A 74 5.57 -1.28 -5.40
N LEU A 75 4.57 -1.85 -6.09
CA LEU A 75 3.79 -2.98 -5.54
C LEU A 75 4.59 -4.28 -5.44
N SER A 76 5.71 -4.39 -6.15
CA SER A 76 6.60 -5.54 -6.09
C SER A 76 7.54 -5.46 -4.87
N ASN A 77 7.90 -6.63 -4.33
CA ASN A 77 8.97 -6.75 -3.33
C ASN A 77 10.32 -7.13 -3.96
N GLU A 78 10.41 -7.11 -5.29
CA GLU A 78 11.65 -7.39 -6.02
C GLU A 78 12.54 -6.14 -6.10
N ILE A 79 13.78 -6.25 -5.61
CA ILE A 79 14.72 -5.12 -5.52
C ILE A 79 14.94 -4.48 -6.89
N ALA A 80 15.06 -5.27 -7.96
CA ALA A 80 15.26 -4.75 -9.31
C ALA A 80 14.09 -3.88 -9.79
N HIS A 81 12.85 -4.23 -9.46
CA HIS A 81 11.67 -3.41 -9.80
C HIS A 81 11.65 -2.10 -9.01
N LEU A 82 12.02 -2.16 -7.73
CA LEU A 82 12.12 -0.99 -6.87
C LEU A 82 13.25 -0.05 -7.32
N ASP A 83 14.37 -0.59 -7.78
CA ASP A 83 15.48 0.17 -8.37
C ASP A 83 15.04 0.92 -9.63
N THR A 84 14.37 0.23 -10.57
CA THR A 84 13.79 0.86 -11.76
C THR A 84 12.83 1.99 -11.40
N ALA A 85 11.95 1.77 -10.41
CA ALA A 85 11.02 2.81 -9.94
C ALA A 85 11.76 4.03 -9.36
N ALA A 86 12.75 3.80 -8.49
CA ALA A 86 13.54 4.86 -7.87
C ALA A 86 14.32 5.68 -8.92
N GLN A 87 14.94 5.00 -9.90
CA GLN A 87 15.65 5.63 -10.99
C GLN A 87 14.73 6.44 -11.91
N ALA A 88 13.53 5.93 -12.19
CA ALA A 88 12.53 6.67 -12.95
C ALA A 88 12.09 7.95 -12.23
N HIS A 89 11.83 7.89 -10.91
CA HIS A 89 11.58 9.07 -10.09
C HIS A 89 12.72 10.08 -10.17
N PHE A 90 13.97 9.62 -10.07
CA PHE A 90 15.14 10.49 -10.13
C PHE A 90 15.29 11.21 -11.48
N ILE A 91 15.22 10.48 -12.60
CA ILE A 91 15.35 11.03 -13.96
C ILE A 91 14.27 12.07 -14.26
N ASN A 92 13.06 11.86 -13.75
CA ASN A 92 11.94 12.78 -13.91
C ASN A 92 11.93 13.94 -12.89
N GLY A 93 12.91 14.01 -11.99
CA GLY A 93 13.14 15.13 -11.07
C GLY A 93 12.57 14.94 -9.66
N ASN A 94 11.91 13.81 -9.38
CA ASN A 94 11.40 13.46 -8.06
C ASN A 94 12.48 12.79 -7.18
N LYS A 95 13.53 13.56 -6.88
CA LYS A 95 14.66 13.09 -6.08
C LYS A 95 14.25 12.58 -4.69
N LYS A 96 13.25 13.22 -4.07
CA LYS A 96 12.79 12.87 -2.73
C LYS A 96 12.25 11.44 -2.69
N LYS A 97 11.34 11.10 -3.61
CA LYS A 97 10.73 9.77 -3.67
C LYS A 97 11.76 8.69 -4.06
N ALA A 98 12.69 9.01 -4.96
CA ALA A 98 13.78 8.11 -5.30
C ALA A 98 14.62 7.73 -4.07
N LEU A 99 15.06 8.72 -3.27
CA LEU A 99 15.83 8.48 -2.05
C LEU A 99 15.04 7.70 -1.01
N GLU A 100 13.75 8.02 -0.84
CA GLU A 100 12.87 7.31 0.08
C GLU A 100 12.82 5.81 -0.24
N LEU A 101 12.67 5.43 -1.51
CA LEU A 101 12.65 4.03 -1.93
C LEU A 101 13.97 3.32 -1.60
N TYR A 102 15.11 3.98 -1.84
CA TYR A 102 16.41 3.41 -1.48
C TYR A 102 16.58 3.21 0.02
N GLU A 103 16.22 4.22 0.82
CA GLU A 103 16.42 4.24 2.27
C GLU A 103 15.47 3.29 3.00
N THR A 104 14.28 3.04 2.46
CA THR A 104 13.25 2.25 3.15
C THR A 104 13.10 0.83 2.63
N ARG A 105 13.34 0.59 1.33
CA ARG A 105 13.00 -0.70 0.70
C ARG A 105 14.16 -1.41 0.02
N ILE A 106 15.15 -0.68 -0.51
CA ILE A 106 16.30 -1.29 -1.20
C ILE A 106 17.45 -1.56 -0.22
N LEU A 107 18.09 -0.50 0.30
CA LEU A 107 19.30 -0.62 1.13
C LEU A 107 19.13 -1.43 2.43
N PRO A 108 17.98 -1.37 3.14
CA PRO A 108 17.80 -2.17 4.36
C PRO A 108 17.64 -3.68 4.12
N THR A 109 17.39 -4.12 2.88
CA THR A 109 17.25 -5.54 2.57
C THR A 109 18.64 -6.16 2.45
N GLY A 110 19.17 -6.70 3.55
CA GLY A 110 20.54 -7.23 3.66
C GLY A 110 20.91 -8.41 2.74
N ARG A 111 20.12 -8.69 1.69
CA ARG A 111 20.41 -9.69 0.67
C ARG A 111 21.09 -9.00 -0.51
N ALA A 112 22.42 -9.03 -0.48
CA ALA A 112 23.35 -8.47 -1.47
C ALA A 112 23.53 -6.95 -1.40
N ILE A 113 24.61 -6.53 -0.75
CA ILE A 113 25.26 -5.24 -1.02
C ILE A 113 25.79 -5.33 -2.47
N ASP A 114 24.89 -5.11 -3.43
CA ASP A 114 25.29 -4.88 -4.80
C ASP A 114 25.85 -3.45 -4.87
N VAL A 115 27.12 -3.35 -5.27
CA VAL A 115 27.83 -2.07 -5.48
C VAL A 115 27.02 -1.15 -6.40
N VAL A 116 26.19 -1.70 -7.28
CA VAL A 116 25.35 -0.96 -8.21
C VAL A 116 24.30 -0.10 -7.49
N TYR A 117 23.54 -0.67 -6.54
CA TYR A 117 22.49 0.08 -5.83
C TYR A 117 23.07 1.15 -4.92
N GLU A 118 24.19 0.86 -4.25
CA GLU A 118 24.92 1.86 -3.48
C GLU A 118 25.40 3.02 -4.35
N ARG A 119 25.96 2.71 -5.53
CA ARG A 119 26.47 3.71 -6.46
C ARG A 119 25.34 4.66 -6.88
N TYR A 120 24.18 4.13 -7.24
CA TYR A 120 23.04 4.95 -7.62
C TYR A 120 22.52 5.78 -6.46
N TYR A 121 22.37 5.19 -5.27
CA TYR A 121 21.99 5.95 -4.08
C TYR A 121 22.97 7.08 -3.77
N ARG A 122 24.28 6.84 -3.86
CA ARG A 122 25.33 7.85 -3.65
C ARG A 122 25.24 8.97 -4.69
N GLU A 123 25.06 8.61 -5.96
CA GLU A 123 24.85 9.58 -7.05
C GLU A 123 23.63 10.46 -6.77
N MET A 124 22.49 9.85 -6.41
CA MET A 124 21.27 10.58 -6.08
C MET A 124 21.49 11.47 -4.87
N LYS A 125 22.07 10.97 -3.78
CA LYS A 125 22.25 11.73 -2.53
C LYS A 125 23.41 12.73 -2.59
N GLY A 126 24.28 12.66 -3.60
CA GLY A 126 25.46 13.52 -3.74
C GLY A 126 26.59 13.13 -2.78
N LEU A 127 26.68 11.84 -2.42
CA LEU A 127 27.71 11.32 -1.52
C LEU A 127 28.99 11.02 -2.29
N SER A 128 30.14 11.20 -1.63
CA SER A 128 31.40 10.71 -2.17
C SER A 128 31.47 9.18 -2.12
N ALA A 129 32.34 8.58 -2.93
CA ALA A 129 32.51 7.12 -2.99
C ALA A 129 32.85 6.50 -1.62
N ASN A 130 33.59 7.23 -0.77
CA ASN A 130 34.06 6.75 0.52
C ASN A 130 33.19 7.18 1.71
N GLN A 131 32.14 7.98 1.47
CA GLN A 131 31.26 8.44 2.54
C GLN A 131 30.46 7.26 3.10
N LYS A 132 30.41 7.09 4.42
CA LYS A 132 29.69 5.96 5.02
C LYS A 132 28.18 6.12 4.80
N ILE A 133 27.51 5.06 4.33
CA ILE A 133 26.04 4.96 4.32
C ILE A 133 25.61 4.49 5.72
N PRO A 134 24.61 5.13 6.36
CA PRO A 134 24.18 4.81 7.72
C PRO A 134 23.28 3.57 7.76
N TYR A 135 23.79 2.41 7.33
CA TYR A 135 23.04 1.15 7.24
C TYR A 135 22.37 0.72 8.55
N GLU A 136 23.03 0.91 9.68
CA GLU A 136 22.48 0.57 11.01
C GLU A 136 21.21 1.35 11.30
N GLU A 137 21.18 2.64 10.96
CA GLU A 137 20.01 3.50 11.13
C GLU A 137 18.88 3.07 10.19
N LEU A 138 19.20 2.86 8.91
CA LEU A 138 18.22 2.42 7.91
C LEU A 138 17.58 1.06 8.28
N TYR A 139 18.38 0.12 8.79
CA TYR A 139 17.88 -1.17 9.25
C TYR A 139 17.00 -1.05 10.49
N ARG A 140 17.41 -0.25 11.48
CA ARG A 140 16.63 -0.02 12.70
C ARG A 140 15.29 0.64 12.38
N ASP A 141 15.29 1.64 11.50
CA ASP A 141 14.08 2.35 11.11
C ASP A 141 13.11 1.45 10.35
N LYS A 142 13.62 0.57 9.48
CA LYS A 142 12.80 -0.44 8.82
C LYS A 142 12.19 -1.41 9.84
N LYS A 143 13.00 -1.95 10.75
CA LYS A 143 12.56 -2.91 11.76
C LYS A 143 11.49 -2.30 12.68
N ALA A 144 11.69 -1.06 13.13
CA ALA A 144 10.72 -0.35 13.96
C ALA A 144 9.36 -0.15 13.24
N LYS A 145 9.37 0.07 11.92
CA LYS A 145 8.14 0.17 11.12
C LYS A 145 7.44 -1.17 10.96
N GLU A 146 8.20 -2.25 10.77
CA GLU A 146 7.67 -3.62 10.71
C GLU A 146 7.03 -4.03 12.04
N GLU A 147 7.71 -3.78 13.17
CA GLU A 147 7.17 -4.05 14.52
C GLU A 147 5.91 -3.22 14.81
N ALA A 148 5.92 -1.93 14.50
CA ALA A 148 4.76 -1.06 14.70
C ALA A 148 3.55 -1.46 13.83
N LEU A 149 3.80 -2.07 12.67
CA LEU A 149 2.74 -2.66 11.86
C LEU A 149 2.18 -3.90 12.53
N GLU A 150 3.04 -4.85 12.91
CA GLU A 150 2.61 -6.11 13.51
C GLU A 150 1.75 -5.84 14.76
N GLU A 151 2.13 -4.87 15.58
CA GLU A 151 1.32 -4.41 16.71
C GLU A 151 -0.05 -3.87 16.30
N ARG A 152 -0.14 -3.08 15.22
CA ARG A 152 -1.42 -2.56 14.70
C ARG A 152 -2.32 -3.67 14.15
N VAL A 153 -1.76 -4.56 13.34
CA VAL A 153 -2.51 -5.70 12.75
C VAL A 153 -3.01 -6.61 13.85
N ASN A 154 -2.18 -6.90 14.85
CA ASN A 154 -2.58 -7.70 16.01
C ASN A 154 -3.67 -6.99 16.83
N ALA A 155 -3.58 -5.67 17.03
CA ALA A 155 -4.62 -4.90 17.70
C ALA A 155 -5.96 -4.94 16.94
N GLU A 156 -5.94 -4.83 15.61
CA GLU A 156 -7.15 -4.92 14.77
C GLU A 156 -7.77 -6.33 14.77
N LEU A 157 -6.95 -7.39 14.78
CA LEU A 157 -7.40 -8.78 14.91
C LEU A 157 -8.03 -9.08 16.28
N THR A 158 -7.66 -8.34 17.32
CA THR A 158 -8.24 -8.49 18.68
C THR A 158 -9.53 -7.72 18.90
N LEU A 159 -9.93 -6.83 17.98
CA LEU A 159 -11.26 -6.22 18.02
C LEU A 159 -12.31 -7.27 17.65
N PRO A 160 -13.41 -7.42 18.41
CA PRO A 160 -14.48 -8.32 18.00
C PRO A 160 -14.98 -7.88 16.63
N SER A 161 -15.04 -8.82 15.68
CA SER A 161 -15.52 -8.52 14.32
C SER A 161 -16.86 -7.79 14.41
N SER A 162 -17.02 -6.74 13.62
CA SER A 162 -18.28 -5.98 13.51
C SER A 162 -19.48 -6.90 13.24
N ASP A 163 -19.23 -8.09 12.69
CA ASP A 163 -20.18 -9.19 12.58
C ASP A 163 -20.88 -9.51 13.90
N TYR A 164 -20.18 -9.57 15.05
CA TYR A 164 -20.84 -9.87 16.34
C TYR A 164 -21.82 -8.77 16.78
N ALA A 165 -21.50 -7.50 16.50
CA ALA A 165 -22.41 -6.39 16.78
C ALA A 165 -23.63 -6.41 15.84
N ILE A 166 -23.40 -6.72 14.55
CA ILE A 166 -24.45 -6.84 13.53
C ILE A 166 -25.36 -8.05 13.84
N TRP A 167 -24.79 -9.19 14.21
CA TRP A 167 -25.53 -10.38 14.66
C TRP A 167 -26.31 -10.11 15.93
N GLY A 168 -25.74 -9.37 16.89
CA GLY A 168 -26.45 -8.96 18.11
C GLY A 168 -27.69 -8.11 17.81
N ILE A 169 -27.56 -7.14 16.90
CA ILE A 169 -28.69 -6.30 16.46
C ILE A 169 -29.74 -7.13 15.70
N LEU A 170 -29.31 -8.04 14.82
CA LEU A 170 -30.21 -8.93 14.06
C LEU A 170 -31.00 -9.86 14.98
N VAL A 171 -30.36 -10.46 15.99
CA VAL A 171 -31.02 -11.33 16.97
C VAL A 171 -32.05 -10.55 17.78
N LEU A 172 -31.70 -9.35 18.25
CA LEU A 172 -32.64 -8.49 18.99
C LEU A 172 -33.85 -8.08 18.15
N LEU A 173 -33.66 -7.76 16.86
CA LEU A 173 -34.74 -7.48 15.93
C LEU A 173 -35.64 -8.69 15.70
N PHE A 174 -35.04 -9.89 15.54
CA PHE A 174 -35.79 -11.13 15.32
C PHE A 174 -36.63 -11.51 16.54
N VAL A 175 -36.09 -11.38 17.75
CA VAL A 175 -36.81 -11.61 19.00
C VAL A 175 -37.96 -10.61 19.16
N ASN A 176 -37.75 -9.33 18.83
CA ASN A 176 -38.82 -8.32 18.86
C ASN A 176 -39.95 -8.64 17.86
N ILE A 177 -39.62 -9.14 16.67
CA ILE A 177 -40.62 -9.57 15.68
C ILE A 177 -41.43 -10.76 16.20
N LEU A 178 -40.77 -11.77 16.78
CA LEU A 178 -41.42 -12.94 17.36
C LEU A 178 -42.37 -12.57 18.52
N LEU A 179 -41.91 -11.73 19.45
CA LEU A 179 -42.73 -11.26 20.58
C LEU A 179 -43.96 -10.49 20.10
N ASN A 180 -43.82 -9.63 19.09
CA ASN A 180 -44.94 -8.89 18.52
C ASN A 180 -45.92 -9.77 17.74
N LEU A 181 -45.44 -10.84 17.07
CA LEU A 181 -46.29 -11.82 16.38
C LEU A 181 -47.12 -12.66 17.35
N VAL A 182 -46.53 -13.08 18.48
CA VAL A 182 -47.24 -13.83 19.52
C VAL A 182 -48.27 -12.94 20.22
N ARG A 183 -47.92 -11.68 20.52
CA ARG A 183 -48.83 -10.73 21.19
C ARG A 183 -50.03 -10.31 20.35
N LYS A 184 -49.94 -10.41 19.01
CA LYS A 184 -51.06 -10.13 18.09
C LYS A 184 -52.01 -11.33 17.87
N ARG A 185 -51.62 -12.52 18.31
CA ARG A 185 -52.42 -13.76 18.21
C ARG A 185 -53.11 -14.16 19.51
N SER A 186 -52.83 -13.47 20.62
CA SER A 186 -53.61 -13.50 21.87
C SER A 186 -54.58 -12.33 21.92
#